data_AF-A0A151GMT5-F1
#
_entry.id   AF-A0A151GMT5-F1
#
_cell.length_a   1.000
_cell.length_b   1.000
_cell.length_c   1.000
_cell.angle_alpha   90.00
_cell.angle_beta   90.00
_cell.angle_gamma   90.00
#
_symmetry.space_group_name_H-M   'P 1'
#
loop_
_entity.id
_entity.type
_entity.pdbx_description
1 polymer ?
#
loop_
_entity_poly.entity_id
_entity_poly.type
_entity_poly.pdbx_seq_one_letter_code
_entity_poly.pdbx_strand_id
1 'polypeptide(L)'
;MLSFRTLLTTVLAVSVVAQQKLELNKASLEEAMKYASETMAMQDAKFTLIVQGGAVNVILGDRPTTADMDFIATDYKPDDPNSYKDGTLQKLKRAWLLAAADVANSPHPIPRDWVDSSISALFFGNAELFQKFKSQAILQNEVLSTAGMDTDGTGIKYIAAPWEWQIVRKLGVPKRKEYDHSDAAFCLRQWLKMNNKESVHFDDLAGMFQSWHIPVPKNLAEMCMTVMMLGLA
;
A
#
# COMPACT_ATOMS: atom_id res chain seq x y z
N MET A 1 -14.42 46.68 -47.17
CA MET A 1 -14.19 45.23 -47.04
C MET A 1 -13.11 45.01 -45.99
N LEU A 2 -13.50 44.78 -44.74
CA LEU A 2 -12.57 44.47 -43.65
C LEU A 2 -12.23 42.98 -43.67
N SER A 3 -10.94 42.70 -43.64
CA SER A 3 -10.32 41.37 -43.71
C SER A 3 -10.69 40.52 -42.50
N PHE A 4 -11.35 39.39 -42.76
CA PHE A 4 -11.78 38.36 -41.81
C PHE A 4 -10.62 37.53 -41.20
N ARG A 5 -9.37 38.01 -41.30
CA ARG A 5 -8.15 37.24 -40.94
C ARG A 5 -7.49 37.65 -39.63
N THR A 6 -8.06 38.57 -38.86
CA THR A 6 -7.47 39.06 -37.60
C THR A 6 -8.31 38.71 -36.37
N LEU A 7 -8.94 37.54 -36.35
CA LEU A 7 -9.81 37.11 -35.24
C LEU A 7 -9.71 35.60 -34.95
N LEU A 8 -8.56 34.98 -35.25
CA LEU A 8 -8.34 33.56 -35.01
C LEU A 8 -6.93 33.24 -34.47
N THR A 9 -6.40 34.12 -33.61
CA THR A 9 -5.15 33.84 -32.88
C THR A 9 -5.28 34.13 -31.39
N THR A 10 -6.50 34.06 -30.88
CA THR A 10 -6.80 34.12 -29.46
C THR A 10 -7.80 32.99 -29.21
N VAL A 11 -7.59 32.21 -28.16
CA VAL A 11 -8.29 30.95 -27.84
C VAL A 11 -7.70 29.73 -28.58
N LEU A 12 -6.55 29.27 -28.11
CA LEU A 12 -6.22 27.86 -27.89
C LEU A 12 -4.90 27.76 -27.09
N ALA A 13 -4.76 28.61 -26.07
CA ALA A 13 -3.96 28.23 -24.91
C ALA A 13 -4.86 27.30 -24.08
N VAL A 14 -4.99 26.04 -24.52
CA VAL A 14 -5.46 24.99 -23.63
C VAL A 14 -4.38 24.88 -22.58
N SER A 15 -4.56 25.61 -21.49
CA SER A 15 -3.80 25.38 -20.27
C SER A 15 -4.02 23.91 -19.92
N VAL A 16 -3.00 23.10 -20.18
CA VAL A 16 -2.85 21.80 -19.53
C VAL A 16 -2.61 22.15 -18.07
N VAL A 17 -3.69 22.44 -17.35
CA VAL A 17 -3.67 22.50 -15.89
C VAL A 17 -3.24 21.10 -15.49
N ALA A 18 -2.01 20.96 -15.01
CA ALA A 18 -1.56 19.71 -14.42
C ALA A 18 -2.57 19.38 -13.32
N GLN A 19 -3.44 18.41 -13.60
CA GLN A 19 -4.44 17.98 -12.65
C GLN A 19 -3.68 17.44 -11.45
N GLN A 20 -3.72 18.18 -10.34
CA GLN A 20 -3.01 17.80 -9.13
C GLN A 20 -3.47 16.39 -8.76
N LYS A 21 -2.53 15.43 -8.73
CA LYS A 21 -2.86 14.05 -8.39
C LYS A 21 -3.46 14.07 -6.98
N LEU A 22 -4.71 13.63 -6.86
CA LEU A 22 -5.38 13.52 -5.57
C LEU A 22 -4.57 12.57 -4.68
N GLU A 23 -4.14 13.06 -3.53
CA GLU A 23 -3.48 12.23 -2.52
C GLU A 23 -4.52 11.69 -1.53
N LEU A 24 -4.29 10.46 -1.07
CA LEU A 24 -5.11 9.74 -0.12
C LEU A 24 -4.65 10.06 1.30
N ASN A 25 -5.53 10.64 2.11
CA ASN A 25 -5.35 10.75 3.56
C ASN A 25 -6.05 9.58 4.30
N LYS A 26 -5.90 9.53 5.62
CA LYS A 26 -6.50 8.47 6.46
C LYS A 26 -8.01 8.34 6.28
N ALA A 27 -8.75 9.44 6.35
CA ALA A 27 -10.21 9.42 6.22
C ALA A 27 -10.65 8.89 4.84
N SER A 28 -9.99 9.35 3.77
CA SER A 28 -10.26 8.88 2.39
C SER A 28 -9.97 7.39 2.21
N LEU A 29 -8.89 6.87 2.83
CA LEU A 29 -8.58 5.43 2.81
C LEU A 29 -9.62 4.64 3.58
N GLU A 30 -9.98 5.05 4.80
CA GLU A 30 -10.96 4.35 5.64
C GLU A 30 -12.34 4.28 4.98
N GLU A 31 -12.79 5.38 4.37
CA GLU A 31 -14.06 5.44 3.63
C GLU A 31 -14.04 4.53 2.39
N ALA A 32 -12.98 4.60 1.58
CA ALA A 32 -12.80 3.75 0.41
C ALA A 32 -12.74 2.26 0.76
N MET A 33 -12.00 1.91 1.81
CA MET A 33 -11.84 0.54 2.31
C MET A 33 -13.18 -0.01 2.81
N LYS A 34 -13.94 0.80 3.57
CA LYS A 34 -15.28 0.45 4.05
C LYS A 34 -16.22 0.18 2.89
N TYR A 35 -16.31 1.10 1.92
CA TYR A 35 -17.23 0.94 0.79
C TYR A 35 -16.88 -0.27 -0.09
N ALA A 36 -15.59 -0.48 -0.37
CA ALA A 36 -15.13 -1.66 -1.10
C ALA A 36 -15.47 -2.95 -0.34
N SER A 37 -15.37 -2.95 0.99
CA SER A 37 -15.76 -4.07 1.84
C SER A 37 -17.26 -4.34 1.79
N GLU A 38 -18.11 -3.31 1.94
CA GLU A 38 -19.58 -3.41 1.83
C GLU A 38 -20.00 -3.97 0.47
N THR A 39 -19.30 -3.54 -0.60
CA THR A 39 -19.56 -4.03 -1.95
C THR A 39 -19.24 -5.52 -2.11
N MET A 40 -18.23 -6.03 -1.42
CA MET A 40 -17.91 -7.47 -1.40
C MET A 40 -18.87 -8.24 -0.49
N ALA A 41 -19.28 -7.66 0.64
CA ALA A 41 -20.29 -8.23 1.53
C ALA A 41 -21.62 -8.46 0.78
N MET A 42 -22.09 -7.45 0.04
CA MET A 42 -23.29 -7.57 -0.82
C MET A 42 -23.17 -8.63 -1.93
N GLN A 43 -21.97 -9.10 -2.23
CA GLN A 43 -21.70 -10.14 -3.22
C GLN A 43 -21.42 -11.50 -2.60
N ASP A 44 -21.63 -11.65 -1.28
CA ASP A 44 -21.30 -12.85 -0.52
C ASP A 44 -19.83 -13.28 -0.72
N ALA A 45 -18.93 -12.30 -0.81
CA ALA A 45 -17.52 -12.50 -1.10
C ALA A 45 -16.65 -12.13 0.10
N LYS A 46 -15.74 -13.04 0.46
CA LYS A 46 -14.81 -12.88 1.59
C LYS A 46 -13.37 -12.78 1.10
N PHE A 47 -12.72 -11.68 1.44
CA PHE A 47 -11.30 -11.46 1.14
C PHE A 47 -10.52 -11.03 2.37
N THR A 48 -9.23 -11.36 2.38
CA THR A 48 -8.25 -10.70 3.24
C THR A 48 -7.16 -10.13 2.33
N LEU A 49 -6.96 -8.81 2.43
CA LEU A 49 -5.94 -8.09 1.68
C LEU A 49 -4.81 -7.70 2.62
N ILE A 50 -3.58 -8.01 2.21
CA ILE A 50 -2.36 -7.58 2.88
C ILE A 50 -1.92 -6.28 2.21
N VAL A 51 -2.01 -5.17 2.94
CA VAL A 51 -1.70 -3.81 2.50
C VAL A 51 -0.28 -3.46 2.90
N GLN A 52 0.48 -2.79 2.03
CA GLN A 52 1.84 -2.34 2.34
C GLN A 52 2.04 -0.86 2.00
N GLY A 53 3.25 -0.37 2.28
CA GLY A 53 3.72 0.89 1.73
C GLY A 53 3.06 2.08 2.40
N GLY A 54 2.82 3.13 1.63
CA GLY A 54 2.38 4.42 2.16
C GLY A 54 1.04 4.38 2.88
N ALA A 55 0.09 3.57 2.40
CA ALA A 55 -1.23 3.46 3.00
C ALA A 55 -1.19 2.95 4.44
N VAL A 56 -0.28 2.01 4.76
CA VAL A 56 -0.08 1.53 6.14
C VAL A 56 0.36 2.68 7.04
N ASN A 57 1.36 3.44 6.60
CA ASN A 57 1.88 4.59 7.33
C ASN A 57 0.82 5.68 7.52
N VAL A 58 -0.04 5.94 6.53
CA VAL A 58 -1.13 6.91 6.65
C VAL A 58 -2.20 6.45 7.65
N ILE A 59 -2.66 5.20 7.56
CA ILE A 59 -3.73 4.67 8.42
C ILE A 59 -3.27 4.64 9.88
N LEU A 60 -2.02 4.27 10.12
CA LEU A 60 -1.44 4.18 11.45
C LEU A 60 -0.83 5.50 11.97
N GLY A 61 -0.88 6.57 11.17
CA GLY A 61 -0.60 7.94 11.62
C GLY A 61 0.86 8.39 11.56
N ASP A 62 1.70 7.75 10.76
CA ASP A 62 3.10 8.17 10.55
C ASP A 62 3.24 9.33 9.56
N ARG A 63 2.35 9.40 8.56
CA ARG A 63 2.37 10.47 7.55
C ARG A 63 0.95 10.89 7.14
N PRO A 64 0.75 12.12 6.62
CA PRO A 64 -0.59 12.63 6.37
C PRO A 64 -1.26 12.04 5.14
N THR A 65 -0.48 11.69 4.09
CA THR A 65 -1.02 11.29 2.78
C THR A 65 -0.20 10.21 2.06
N THR A 66 -0.81 9.55 1.07
CA THR A 66 -0.17 8.58 0.15
C THR A 66 -0.76 8.72 -1.26
N ALA A 67 -0.06 8.23 -2.28
CA ALA A 67 -0.56 8.29 -3.65
C ALA A 67 -1.60 7.19 -3.96
N ASP A 68 -1.45 6.04 -3.33
CA ASP A 68 -2.18 4.80 -3.57
C ASP A 68 -2.08 3.86 -2.35
N MET A 69 -2.82 2.76 -2.44
CA MET A 69 -2.80 1.61 -1.53
C MET A 69 -2.29 0.37 -2.27
N ASP A 70 -1.03 0.01 -2.02
CA ASP A 70 -0.45 -1.24 -2.47
C ASP A 70 -1.04 -2.42 -1.69
N PHE A 71 -1.49 -3.47 -2.38
CA PHE A 71 -2.04 -4.66 -1.72
C PHE A 71 -1.76 -5.97 -2.47
N ILE A 72 -1.91 -7.07 -1.75
CA ILE A 72 -2.02 -8.41 -2.32
C ILE A 72 -3.06 -9.22 -1.54
N ALA A 73 -3.92 -9.96 -2.24
CA ALA A 73 -4.89 -10.81 -1.56
C ALA A 73 -4.23 -12.10 -1.04
N THR A 74 -4.72 -12.61 0.08
CA THR A 74 -4.19 -13.82 0.74
C THR A 74 -4.41 -15.12 -0.04
N ASP A 75 -5.34 -15.12 -0.99
CA ASP A 75 -5.62 -16.23 -1.92
C ASP A 75 -4.77 -16.17 -3.21
N TYR A 76 -3.88 -15.18 -3.34
CA TYR A 76 -2.94 -15.08 -4.45
C TYR A 76 -2.13 -16.38 -4.62
N LYS A 77 -1.94 -16.80 -5.87
CA LYS A 77 -1.16 -17.98 -6.25
C LYS A 77 0.04 -17.56 -7.09
N PRO A 78 1.25 -17.51 -6.50
CA PRO A 78 2.52 -17.25 -7.17
C PRO A 78 2.77 -18.03 -8.46
N ASP A 79 2.33 -19.29 -8.51
CA ASP A 79 2.55 -20.20 -9.63
C ASP A 79 1.46 -20.08 -10.72
N ASP A 80 0.40 -19.32 -10.46
CA ASP A 80 -0.68 -19.03 -11.41
C ASP A 80 -1.16 -17.57 -11.30
N PRO A 81 -0.33 -16.60 -11.73
CA PRO A 81 -0.67 -15.18 -11.65
C PRO A 81 -1.83 -14.78 -12.57
N ASN A 82 -2.16 -15.59 -13.59
CA ASN A 82 -3.29 -15.31 -14.49
C ASN A 82 -4.63 -15.65 -13.82
N SER A 83 -4.72 -16.79 -13.11
CA SER A 83 -5.87 -17.11 -12.26
C SER A 83 -6.20 -15.98 -11.28
N TYR A 84 -5.18 -15.38 -10.68
CA TYR A 84 -5.36 -14.26 -9.76
C TYR A 84 -5.96 -13.03 -10.44
N LYS A 85 -5.47 -12.70 -11.63
CA LYS A 85 -5.98 -11.57 -12.43
C LYS A 85 -7.44 -11.78 -12.83
N ASP A 86 -7.76 -12.96 -13.37
CA ASP A 86 -9.08 -13.24 -13.93
C ASP A 86 -10.13 -13.57 -12.88
N GLY A 87 -9.72 -14.10 -11.72
CA GLY A 87 -10.59 -14.37 -10.59
C GLY A 87 -10.66 -13.22 -9.60
N THR A 88 -9.70 -13.19 -8.68
CA THR A 88 -9.71 -12.32 -7.49
C THR A 88 -9.67 -10.84 -7.86
N LEU A 89 -8.75 -10.42 -8.73
CA LEU A 89 -8.62 -8.99 -9.09
C LEU A 89 -9.84 -8.48 -9.88
N GLN A 90 -10.46 -9.29 -10.74
CA GLN A 90 -11.68 -8.87 -11.44
C GLN A 90 -12.83 -8.59 -10.47
N LYS A 91 -13.02 -9.44 -9.44
CA LYS A 91 -14.04 -9.22 -8.40
C LYS A 91 -13.78 -7.94 -7.62
N LEU A 92 -12.53 -7.76 -7.15
CA LEU A 92 -12.14 -6.59 -6.37
C LEU A 92 -12.19 -5.29 -7.19
N LYS A 93 -11.85 -5.34 -8.49
CA LYS A 93 -11.86 -4.16 -9.39
C LYS A 93 -13.22 -3.49 -9.43
N ARG A 94 -14.30 -4.25 -9.44
CA ARG A 94 -15.66 -3.69 -9.38
C ARG A 94 -15.89 -2.92 -8.07
N ALA A 95 -15.46 -3.48 -6.94
CA ALA A 95 -15.57 -2.85 -5.63
C ALA A 95 -14.84 -1.50 -5.59
N TRP A 96 -13.60 -1.46 -6.09
CA TRP A 96 -12.78 -0.25 -6.08
C TRP A 96 -13.32 0.85 -6.99
N LEU A 97 -13.85 0.48 -8.16
CA LEU A 97 -14.46 1.45 -9.08
C LEU A 97 -15.73 2.05 -8.49
N LEU A 98 -16.55 1.24 -7.81
CA LEU A 98 -17.75 1.74 -7.14
C LEU A 98 -17.39 2.60 -5.93
N ALA A 99 -16.40 2.21 -5.13
CA ALA A 99 -15.89 3.05 -4.03
C ALA A 99 -15.43 4.41 -4.54
N ALA A 100 -14.62 4.45 -5.61
CA ALA A 100 -14.15 5.70 -6.19
C ALA A 100 -15.28 6.56 -6.78
N ALA A 101 -16.33 5.94 -7.33
CA ALA A 101 -17.49 6.66 -7.86
C ALA A 101 -18.35 7.25 -6.73
N ASP A 102 -18.54 6.50 -5.65
CA ASP A 102 -19.37 6.91 -4.51
C ASP A 102 -18.74 8.07 -3.74
N VAL A 103 -17.44 7.96 -3.44
CA VAL A 103 -16.73 9.00 -2.69
C VAL A 103 -16.30 10.18 -3.55
N ALA A 104 -16.55 10.17 -4.87
CA ALA A 104 -16.14 11.25 -5.78
C ALA A 104 -16.69 12.63 -5.40
N ASN A 105 -17.86 12.66 -4.73
CA ASN A 105 -18.50 13.89 -4.24
C ASN A 105 -18.45 14.01 -2.71
N SER A 106 -17.74 13.11 -2.03
CA SER A 106 -17.53 13.20 -0.57
C SER A 106 -16.55 14.34 -0.23
N PRO A 107 -16.45 14.74 1.05
CA PRO A 107 -15.37 15.62 1.51
C PRO A 107 -13.96 15.03 1.32
N HIS A 108 -13.85 13.74 0.99
CA HIS A 108 -12.61 12.98 0.91
C HIS A 108 -12.53 12.16 -0.40
N PRO A 109 -12.49 12.82 -1.57
CA PRO A 109 -12.48 12.12 -2.85
C PRO A 109 -11.21 11.29 -3.03
N ILE A 110 -11.35 10.11 -3.64
CA ILE A 110 -10.24 9.21 -3.98
C ILE A 110 -10.01 9.16 -5.49
N PRO A 111 -8.76 9.00 -5.95
CA PRO A 111 -8.47 8.75 -7.36
C PRO A 111 -9.02 7.39 -7.81
N ARG A 112 -9.31 7.24 -9.10
CA ARG A 112 -9.82 5.96 -9.65
C ARG A 112 -8.80 4.82 -9.56
N ASP A 113 -7.53 5.16 -9.57
CA ASP A 113 -6.36 4.29 -9.44
C ASP A 113 -5.79 4.31 -8.02
N TRP A 114 -6.64 4.45 -6.99
CA TRP A 114 -6.23 4.50 -5.58
C TRP A 114 -5.64 3.20 -5.02
N VAL A 115 -5.69 2.10 -5.77
CA VAL A 115 -5.09 0.81 -5.39
C VAL A 115 -4.09 0.33 -6.42
N ASP A 116 -3.05 -0.36 -5.96
CA ASP A 116 -2.07 -1.04 -6.81
C ASP A 116 -1.85 -2.49 -6.34
N SER A 117 -1.82 -3.42 -7.29
CA SER A 117 -1.54 -4.85 -7.07
C SER A 117 -0.18 -5.29 -7.62
N SER A 118 0.64 -4.34 -8.08
CA SER A 118 1.93 -4.58 -8.71
C SER A 118 2.92 -5.31 -7.79
N ILE A 119 2.76 -5.21 -6.46
CA ILE A 119 3.52 -5.99 -5.48
C ILE A 119 3.46 -7.50 -5.76
N SER A 120 2.36 -8.02 -6.32
CA SER A 120 2.24 -9.44 -6.66
C SER A 120 3.35 -9.92 -7.59
N ALA A 121 3.88 -9.05 -8.46
CA ALA A 121 5.00 -9.34 -9.36
C ALA A 121 6.28 -9.75 -8.62
N LEU A 122 6.46 -9.33 -7.36
CA LEU A 122 7.62 -9.70 -6.53
C LEU A 122 7.62 -11.17 -6.13
N PHE A 123 6.48 -11.84 -6.23
CA PHE A 123 6.29 -13.22 -5.80
C PHE A 123 6.12 -14.18 -6.98
N PHE A 124 6.24 -13.74 -8.23
CA PHE A 124 6.00 -14.59 -9.40
C PHE A 124 6.93 -15.80 -9.41
N GLY A 125 6.35 -17.01 -9.42
CA GLY A 125 7.09 -18.27 -9.34
C GLY A 125 7.83 -18.51 -8.02
N ASN A 126 7.49 -17.76 -6.96
CA ASN A 126 8.10 -17.90 -5.63
C ASN A 126 7.04 -18.13 -4.55
N ALA A 127 6.44 -19.32 -4.59
CA ALA A 127 5.40 -19.75 -3.66
C ALA A 127 5.84 -19.68 -2.20
N GLU A 128 7.07 -20.11 -1.89
CA GLU A 128 7.62 -20.13 -0.54
C GLU A 128 7.70 -18.72 0.07
N LEU A 129 8.25 -17.76 -0.68
CA LEU A 129 8.37 -16.37 -0.24
C LEU A 129 6.99 -15.75 0.03
N PHE A 130 6.00 -16.01 -0.83
CA PHE A 130 4.63 -15.53 -0.60
C PHE A 130 3.97 -16.21 0.60
N GLN A 131 4.18 -17.52 0.80
CA GLN A 131 3.65 -18.19 2.01
C GLN A 131 4.24 -17.59 3.28
N LYS A 132 5.55 -17.27 3.29
CA LYS A 132 6.18 -16.54 4.40
C LYS A 132 5.56 -15.15 4.59
N PHE A 133 5.44 -14.38 3.51
CA PHE A 133 4.81 -13.05 3.53
C PHE A 133 3.40 -13.09 4.12
N LYS A 134 2.58 -14.02 3.63
CA LYS A 134 1.20 -14.22 4.09
C LYS A 134 1.14 -14.68 5.54
N SER A 135 1.91 -15.70 5.93
CA SER A 135 1.84 -16.26 7.27
C SER A 135 2.30 -15.27 8.33
N GLN A 136 3.37 -14.50 8.06
CA GLN A 136 3.82 -13.46 8.97
C GLN A 136 2.83 -12.29 9.08
N ALA A 137 2.17 -11.89 7.99
CA ALA A 137 1.13 -10.84 8.05
C ALA A 137 -0.05 -11.28 8.92
N ILE A 138 -0.49 -12.53 8.75
CA ILE A 138 -1.56 -13.13 9.57
C ILE A 138 -1.15 -13.24 11.03
N LEU A 139 0.07 -13.69 11.30
CA LEU A 139 0.59 -13.85 12.67
C LEU A 139 0.74 -12.49 13.39
N GLN A 140 1.22 -11.47 12.67
CA GLN A 140 1.32 -10.10 13.17
C GLN A 140 -0.06 -9.52 13.50
N ASN A 141 -1.09 -9.87 12.73
CA ASN A 141 -2.49 -9.49 12.95
C ASN A 141 -2.71 -7.98 13.17
N GLU A 142 -1.92 -7.13 12.51
CA GLU A 142 -2.13 -5.68 12.49
C GLU A 142 -3.30 -5.37 11.55
N VAL A 143 -4.51 -5.21 12.11
CA VAL A 143 -5.72 -4.92 11.35
C VAL A 143 -5.81 -3.43 11.04
N LEU A 144 -5.90 -3.12 9.75
CA LEU A 144 -6.08 -1.74 9.28
C LEU A 144 -7.55 -1.35 9.20
N SER A 145 -8.42 -2.27 8.78
CA SER A 145 -9.87 -2.08 8.79
C SER A 145 -10.62 -3.40 8.64
N THR A 146 -11.76 -3.49 9.32
CA THR A 146 -12.82 -4.48 9.10
C THR A 146 -14.17 -3.79 8.85
N ALA A 147 -14.16 -2.46 8.63
CA ALA A 147 -15.37 -1.71 8.38
C ALA A 147 -16.04 -2.22 7.09
N GLY A 148 -17.37 -2.31 7.09
CA GLY A 148 -18.14 -2.79 5.95
C GLY A 148 -18.22 -4.31 5.81
N MET A 149 -17.64 -5.07 6.74
CA MET A 149 -17.81 -6.53 6.81
C MET A 149 -19.12 -6.89 7.53
N ASP A 150 -19.74 -8.00 7.11
CA ASP A 150 -20.87 -8.62 7.80
C ASP A 150 -20.41 -9.36 9.08
N THR A 151 -21.38 -9.78 9.91
CA THR A 151 -21.11 -10.43 11.21
C THR A 151 -20.46 -11.82 11.09
N ASP A 152 -20.60 -12.50 9.96
CA ASP A 152 -19.93 -13.76 9.62
C ASP A 152 -18.52 -13.55 9.00
N GLY A 153 -18.13 -12.29 8.83
CA GLY A 153 -16.88 -11.86 8.23
C GLY A 153 -16.85 -11.89 6.71
N THR A 154 -18.01 -11.91 6.04
CA THR A 154 -18.14 -11.60 4.60
C THR A 154 -17.79 -10.13 4.37
N GLY A 155 -17.12 -9.82 3.25
CA GLY A 155 -16.49 -8.51 2.99
C GLY A 155 -14.96 -8.59 2.91
N ILE A 156 -14.29 -7.46 3.11
CA ILE A 156 -12.82 -7.36 3.03
C ILE A 156 -12.22 -7.05 4.41
N LYS A 157 -11.36 -7.95 4.90
CA LYS A 157 -10.43 -7.67 6.00
C LYS A 157 -9.13 -7.10 5.44
N TYR A 158 -8.71 -5.94 5.93
CA TYR A 158 -7.43 -5.33 5.57
C TYR A 158 -6.44 -5.50 6.71
N ILE A 159 -5.27 -6.07 6.42
CA ILE A 159 -4.17 -6.24 7.38
C ILE A 159 -2.88 -5.65 6.82
N ALA A 160 -1.99 -5.19 7.69
CA ALA A 160 -0.68 -4.70 7.26
C ALA A 160 0.23 -5.86 6.81
N ALA A 161 1.10 -5.57 5.85
CA ALA A 161 2.22 -6.41 5.49
C ALA A 161 3.18 -6.60 6.68
N PRO A 162 3.95 -7.70 6.72
CA PRO A 162 4.87 -7.97 7.82
C PRO A 162 5.84 -6.80 8.02
N TRP A 163 6.07 -6.39 9.27
CA TRP A 163 6.96 -5.26 9.53
C TRP A 163 8.36 -5.47 8.98
N GLU A 164 8.91 -6.68 9.11
CA GLU A 164 10.21 -7.03 8.55
C GLU A 164 10.25 -6.81 7.04
N TRP A 165 9.22 -7.25 6.31
CA TRP A 165 9.10 -7.03 4.87
C TRP A 165 9.10 -5.53 4.56
N GLN A 166 8.30 -4.75 5.27
CA GLN A 166 8.20 -3.31 5.03
C GLN A 166 9.53 -2.60 5.30
N ILE A 167 10.25 -2.97 6.36
CA ILE A 167 11.60 -2.46 6.67
C ILE A 167 12.57 -2.78 5.52
N VAL A 168 12.70 -4.05 5.14
CA VAL A 168 13.70 -4.44 4.13
C VAL A 168 13.37 -3.90 2.74
N ARG A 169 12.09 -3.73 2.40
CA ARG A 169 11.69 -3.13 1.11
C ARG A 169 11.98 -1.64 1.06
N LYS A 170 11.80 -0.92 2.16
CA LYS A 170 12.12 0.51 2.26
C LYS A 170 13.63 0.76 2.32
N LEU A 171 14.41 -0.14 2.93
CA LEU A 171 15.87 0.01 3.02
C LEU A 171 16.64 -0.65 1.86
N GLY A 172 16.05 -1.63 1.18
CA GLY A 172 16.75 -2.55 0.28
C GLY A 172 16.72 -2.27 -1.21
N VAL A 173 15.87 -1.36 -1.69
CA VAL A 173 15.72 -1.12 -3.12
C VAL A 173 16.59 0.06 -3.54
N PRO A 174 17.65 -0.11 -4.35
CA PRO A 174 18.47 1.03 -4.77
C PRO A 174 17.78 1.77 -5.94
N LYS A 175 17.03 2.88 -5.74
CA LYS A 175 16.63 3.84 -6.82
C LYS A 175 15.87 5.13 -6.38
N ARG A 176 16.31 6.25 -6.98
CA ARG A 176 15.66 7.51 -7.46
C ARG A 176 14.81 8.43 -6.56
N LYS A 177 14.09 7.98 -5.55
CA LYS A 177 13.48 8.90 -4.56
C LYS A 177 14.28 8.78 -3.28
N GLU A 178 14.58 9.90 -2.62
CA GLU A 178 15.04 9.87 -1.23
C GLU A 178 14.07 8.95 -0.49
N TYR A 179 14.59 7.81 -0.03
CA TYR A 179 13.77 6.91 0.76
C TYR A 179 13.30 7.67 1.97
N ASP A 180 12.03 7.51 2.29
CA ASP A 180 11.53 8.01 3.54
C ASP A 180 12.07 7.12 4.66
N HIS A 181 13.28 7.43 5.13
CA HIS A 181 13.85 6.80 6.32
C HIS A 181 12.89 6.95 7.51
N SER A 182 11.98 7.94 7.50
CA SER A 182 10.89 8.04 8.48
C SER A 182 9.94 6.85 8.37
N ASP A 183 9.48 6.50 7.16
CA ASP A 183 8.61 5.35 6.97
C ASP A 183 9.31 4.04 7.46
N ALA A 184 10.60 3.89 7.18
CA ALA A 184 11.38 2.74 7.65
C ALA A 184 11.53 2.74 9.18
N ALA A 185 11.75 3.90 9.79
CA ALA A 185 11.81 4.09 11.23
C ALA A 185 10.48 3.75 11.90
N PHE A 186 9.37 4.16 11.29
CA PHE A 186 8.04 3.78 11.74
C PHE A 186 7.84 2.27 11.75
N CYS A 187 8.11 1.60 10.62
CA CYS A 187 8.00 0.15 10.55
C CYS A 187 8.91 -0.55 11.57
N LEU A 188 10.12 -0.03 11.78
CA LEU A 188 11.03 -0.55 12.80
C LEU A 188 10.46 -0.39 14.22
N ARG A 189 9.90 0.78 14.56
CA ARG A 189 9.24 1.00 15.87
C ARG A 189 8.10 0.01 16.10
N GLN A 190 7.27 -0.25 15.08
CA GLN A 190 6.19 -1.23 15.18
C GLN A 190 6.73 -2.66 15.37
N TRP A 191 7.79 -3.03 14.65
CA TRP A 191 8.44 -4.33 14.83
C TRP A 191 9.05 -4.49 16.22
N LEU A 192 9.74 -3.47 16.73
CA LEU A 192 10.33 -3.45 18.08
C LEU A 192 9.26 -3.62 19.15
N LYS A 193 8.16 -2.86 19.05
CA LYS A 193 6.99 -2.97 19.94
C LYS A 193 6.40 -4.37 19.92
N MET A 194 6.18 -4.94 18.74
CA MET A 194 5.61 -6.30 18.58
C MET A 194 6.51 -7.38 19.21
N ASN A 195 7.83 -7.20 19.15
CA ASN A 195 8.80 -8.15 19.68
C ASN A 195 9.25 -7.83 21.11
N ASN A 196 8.64 -6.83 21.77
CA ASN A 196 9.03 -6.36 23.10
C ASN A 196 10.54 -6.07 23.20
N LYS A 197 11.08 -5.37 22.19
CA LYS A 197 12.47 -4.92 22.11
C LYS A 197 12.53 -3.39 22.17
N GLU A 198 13.58 -2.85 22.77
CA GLU A 198 13.85 -1.39 22.79
C GLU A 198 14.78 -0.95 21.66
N SER A 199 15.59 -1.87 21.13
CA SER A 199 16.57 -1.61 20.10
C SER A 199 16.74 -2.81 19.17
N VAL A 200 17.38 -2.58 18.03
CA VAL A 200 17.71 -3.61 17.03
C VAL A 200 19.21 -3.60 16.77
N HIS A 201 19.82 -4.78 16.74
CA HIS A 201 21.22 -4.92 16.36
C HIS A 201 21.36 -4.95 14.83
N PHE A 202 22.54 -4.55 14.32
CA PHE A 202 22.84 -4.66 12.89
C PHE A 202 22.61 -6.09 12.37
N ASP A 203 23.03 -7.10 13.13
CA ASP A 203 22.88 -8.50 12.75
C ASP A 203 21.41 -8.95 12.65
N ASP A 204 20.52 -8.42 13.50
CA ASP A 204 19.09 -8.67 13.41
C ASP A 204 18.55 -8.15 12.06
N LEU A 205 18.89 -6.91 11.69
CA LEU A 205 18.45 -6.32 10.42
C LEU A 205 19.06 -7.03 9.21
N ALA A 206 20.35 -7.33 9.24
CA ALA A 206 20.99 -8.12 8.19
C ALA A 206 20.33 -9.50 8.05
N GLY A 207 19.96 -10.13 9.16
CA GLY A 207 19.17 -11.37 9.19
C GLY A 207 17.79 -11.22 8.54
N MET A 208 17.08 -10.11 8.78
CA MET A 208 15.81 -9.83 8.09
C MET A 208 16.00 -9.82 6.58
N PHE A 209 16.98 -9.06 6.08
CA PHE A 209 17.30 -8.97 4.64
C PHE A 209 17.53 -10.35 4.02
N GLN A 210 18.40 -11.15 4.64
CA GLN A 210 18.69 -12.51 4.20
C GLN A 210 17.42 -13.38 4.18
N SER A 211 16.61 -13.29 5.23
CA SER A 211 15.38 -14.09 5.37
C SER A 211 14.33 -13.77 4.28
N TRP A 212 14.39 -12.59 3.66
CA TRP A 212 13.52 -12.15 2.58
C TRP A 212 14.16 -12.28 1.19
N HIS A 213 15.35 -12.90 1.11
CA HIS A 213 16.14 -13.02 -0.11
C HIS A 213 16.47 -11.66 -0.75
N ILE A 214 16.62 -10.62 0.07
CA ILE A 214 17.03 -9.27 -0.37
C ILE A 214 18.50 -9.08 -0.03
N PRO A 215 19.34 -8.64 -0.98
CA PRO A 215 20.73 -8.33 -0.69
C PRO A 215 20.86 -7.29 0.44
N VAL A 216 21.74 -7.56 1.39
CA VAL A 216 22.06 -6.62 2.47
C VAL A 216 22.69 -5.36 1.86
N PRO A 217 22.13 -4.16 2.08
CA PRO A 217 22.71 -2.92 1.58
C PRO A 217 24.11 -2.71 2.16
N LYS A 218 25.08 -2.30 1.32
CA LYS A 218 26.46 -2.04 1.77
C LYS A 218 26.53 -0.96 2.85
N ASN A 219 25.61 0.00 2.81
CA ASN A 219 25.48 1.09 3.77
C ASN A 219 24.39 0.82 4.82
N LEU A 220 24.00 -0.44 5.06
CA LEU A 220 22.96 -0.78 6.03
C LEU A 220 23.25 -0.18 7.41
N ALA A 221 24.52 -0.18 7.88
CA ALA A 221 24.87 0.39 9.18
C ALA A 221 24.53 1.90 9.28
N GLU A 222 24.79 2.68 8.23
CA GLU A 222 24.47 4.11 8.16
C GLU A 222 22.95 4.33 8.13
N MET A 223 22.23 3.54 7.34
CA MET A 223 20.77 3.54 7.32
C MET A 223 20.18 3.20 8.70
N CYS A 224 20.74 2.21 9.40
CA CYS A 224 20.31 1.81 10.74
C CYS A 224 20.44 2.97 11.73
N MET A 225 21.60 3.64 11.76
CA MET A 225 21.80 4.80 12.62
C MET A 225 20.78 5.89 12.33
N THR A 226 20.52 6.18 11.06
CA THR A 226 19.54 7.20 10.64
C THR A 226 18.13 6.85 11.09
N VAL A 227 17.68 5.62 10.82
CA VAL A 227 16.37 5.09 11.20
C VAL A 227 16.19 5.07 12.71
N MET A 228 17.21 4.68 13.49
CA MET A 228 17.16 4.71 14.95
C MET A 228 17.08 6.14 15.51
N MET A 229 17.82 7.09 14.94
CA MET A 229 17.74 8.50 15.35
C MET A 229 16.35 9.09 15.10
N LEU A 230 15.73 8.76 13.96
CA LEU A 230 14.35 9.16 13.64
C LEU A 230 13.30 8.41 14.49
N GLY A 231 13.68 7.26 15.06
CA GLY A 231 12.81 6.41 15.87
C GLY A 231 12.65 6.83 17.33
N LEU A 232 13.55 7.68 17.82
CA LEU A 232 13.59 8.12 19.23
C LEU A 232 13.03 9.53 19.45
N ALA A 233 12.61 10.21 18.38
CA ALA A 233 11.96 11.52 18.40
C ALA A 233 10.43 11.37 18.48
#